data_AF-W8RVL5-F1
#
_entry.id   AF-W8RVL5-F1
#
_cell.length_a   1.000
_cell.length_b   1.000
_cell.length_c   1.000
_cell.angle_alpha   90.00
_cell.angle_beta   90.00
_cell.angle_gamma   90.00
#
_symmetry.space_group_name_H-M   'P 1'
#
loop_
_entity.id
_entity.type
_entity.pdbx_description
1 polymer ?
#
loop_
_entity_poly.entity_id
_entity_poly.type
_entity_poly.pdbx_seq_one_letter_code
_entity_poly.pdbx_strand_id
1 'polypeptide(L)'
;MAIAGGVGVTLDAADTATLFGEDQGRYLVACSFDKAEALMVAAGQAGVTIQTVGKFTGDTVRIGATEAALDELRDIWTGAFAGHFG
;
A
#
# COMPACT_ATOMS: atom_id res chain seq x y z
N MET A 1 6.66 -1.27 -1.19
CA MET A 1 6.36 -1.61 0.23
C MET A 1 6.11 -3.10 0.42
N ALA A 2 4.98 -3.64 -0.05
CA ALA A 2 4.64 -5.07 0.13
C ALA A 2 5.72 -6.03 -0.42
N ILE A 3 6.12 -5.86 -1.69
CA ILE A 3 7.18 -6.67 -2.34
C ILE A 3 8.48 -6.66 -1.54
N ALA A 4 8.94 -5.47 -1.14
CA ALA A 4 10.19 -5.28 -0.40
C ALA A 4 10.12 -5.85 1.02
N GLY A 5 8.95 -5.77 1.67
CA GLY A 5 8.72 -6.35 3.00
C GLY A 5 8.42 -7.86 2.96
N GLY A 6 8.09 -8.42 1.80
CA GLY A 6 7.65 -9.81 1.68
C GLY A 6 6.34 -10.12 2.43
N VAL A 7 5.49 -9.10 2.63
CA VAL A 7 4.20 -9.24 3.34
C VAL A 7 3.10 -8.65 2.47
N GLY A 8 1.98 -9.36 2.36
CA GLY A 8 0.77 -8.91 1.69
C GLY A 8 0.18 -7.63 2.28
N VAL A 9 -0.81 -7.07 1.60
CA VAL A 9 -1.48 -5.84 2.01
C VAL A 9 -2.96 -5.88 1.65
N THR A 10 -3.80 -5.44 2.56
CA THR A 10 -5.22 -5.17 2.30
C THR A 10 -5.44 -3.67 2.32
N LEU A 11 -6.03 -3.12 1.25
CA LEU A 11 -6.47 -1.73 1.17
C LEU A 11 -8.00 -1.67 1.15
N ASP A 12 -8.56 -0.74 1.91
CA ASP A 12 -10.01 -0.57 2.04
C ASP A 12 -10.63 0.16 0.84
N ALA A 13 -9.83 0.97 0.14
CA ALA A 13 -10.26 1.67 -1.06
C ALA A 13 -10.54 0.69 -2.22
N ALA A 14 -11.56 1.00 -3.01
CA ALA A 14 -11.96 0.19 -4.18
C ALA A 14 -12.14 1.03 -5.45
N ASP A 15 -12.07 2.36 -5.37
CA ASP A 15 -12.26 3.24 -6.52
C ASP A 15 -10.94 3.52 -7.26
N THR A 16 -11.03 3.60 -8.59
CA THR A 16 -9.86 3.76 -9.47
C THR A 16 -9.10 5.07 -9.21
N ALA A 17 -9.80 6.16 -8.86
CA ALA A 17 -9.17 7.46 -8.67
C ALA A 17 -8.24 7.45 -7.46
N THR A 18 -8.69 6.88 -6.34
CA THR A 18 -7.86 6.72 -5.13
C THR A 18 -6.68 5.79 -5.39
N LEU A 19 -6.89 4.68 -6.09
CA LEU A 19 -5.91 3.59 -6.22
C LEU A 19 -4.82 3.88 -7.27
N PHE A 20 -5.20 4.51 -8.39
CA PHE A 20 -4.32 4.66 -9.55
C PHE A 20 -4.16 6.13 -10.00
N GLY A 21 -4.90 7.06 -9.41
CA GLY A 21 -4.70 8.48 -9.65
C GLY A 21 -3.38 8.96 -9.07
N GLU A 22 -2.54 9.55 -9.92
CA GLU A 22 -1.27 10.14 -9.52
C GLU A 22 -1.48 11.57 -9.01
N ASP A 23 -1.00 11.85 -7.80
CA ASP A 23 -0.99 13.18 -7.21
C ASP A 23 0.22 13.31 -6.27
N GLN A 24 0.77 14.53 -6.16
CA GLN A 24 1.87 14.80 -5.24
C GLN A 24 1.38 14.94 -3.80
N GLY A 25 2.29 14.76 -2.84
CA GLY A 25 1.95 14.94 -1.41
C GLY A 25 1.17 13.79 -0.78
N ARG A 26 1.01 12.66 -1.49
CA ARG A 26 0.40 11.43 -0.95
C ARG A 26 1.49 10.45 -0.54
N TYR A 27 1.53 10.12 0.75
CA TYR A 27 2.50 9.18 1.32
C TYR A 27 1.79 8.05 2.05
N LEU A 28 2.35 6.84 1.95
CA LEU A 28 1.92 5.69 2.73
C LEU A 28 2.96 5.41 3.82
N VAL A 29 2.48 5.30 5.06
CA VAL A 29 3.30 5.01 6.23
C VAL A 29 2.77 3.74 6.88
N ALA A 30 3.64 2.75 7.06
CA ALA A 30 3.34 1.54 7.81
C ALA A 30 3.90 1.67 9.23
N CYS A 31 3.08 1.45 10.25
CA CYS A 31 3.49 1.49 11.64
C CYS A 31 2.68 0.50 12.48
N SER A 32 3.20 0.13 13.65
CA SER A 32 2.45 -0.63 14.65
C SER A 32 1.32 0.22 15.23
N PHE A 33 0.33 -0.40 15.85
CA PHE A 33 -0.89 0.27 16.33
C PHE A 33 -0.59 1.43 17.30
N ASP A 34 0.31 1.21 18.25
CA ASP A 34 0.78 2.22 19.21
C ASP A 34 1.45 3.42 18.52
N LYS A 35 2.26 3.16 17.49
CA LYS A 35 2.90 4.21 16.69
C LYS A 35 1.91 4.93 15.78
N ALA A 36 0.89 4.24 15.28
CA ALA A 36 -0.18 4.85 14.48
C ALA A 36 -0.95 5.88 15.31
N GLU A 37 -1.30 5.55 16.55
CA GLU A 37 -1.97 6.49 17.45
C GLU A 37 -1.14 7.76 17.68
N ALA A 38 0.14 7.60 18.04
CA ALA A 38 1.05 8.73 18.24
C ALA A 38 1.19 9.59 16.97
N LEU A 39 1.27 8.94 15.79
CA LEU A 39 1.36 9.63 14.50
C LEU A 39 0.07 10.39 14.18
N MET A 40 -1.10 9.83 14.46
CA MET A 40 -2.39 10.49 14.22
C MET A 40 -2.56 11.74 15.10
N VAL A 41 -2.13 11.68 16.36
CA VAL A 41 -2.11 12.85 17.25
C VAL A 41 -1.19 13.94 16.71
N ALA A 42 0.04 13.57 16.33
CA ALA A 42 1.01 14.53 15.79
C ALA A 42 0.52 15.18 14.48
N ALA A 43 -0.09 14.39 13.59
CA ALA A 43 -0.68 14.88 12.34
C ALA A 43 -1.82 15.87 12.61
N GLY A 44 -2.71 15.58 13.57
CA GLY A 44 -3.78 16.48 13.98
C GLY A 44 -3.26 17.81 14.53
N GLN A 45 -2.22 17.78 15.36
CA GLN A 45 -1.57 19.00 15.87
C GLN A 45 -0.90 19.82 14.77
N ALA A 46 -0.35 19.18 13.75
CA ALA A 46 0.29 19.83 12.61
C ALA A 46 -0.70 20.28 11.52
N GLY A 47 -2.00 19.97 11.64
CA GLY A 47 -3.00 20.23 10.60
C GLY A 47 -2.77 19.40 9.33
N VAL A 48 -2.10 18.26 9.44
CA VAL A 48 -1.81 17.35 8.32
C VAL A 48 -2.89 16.27 8.26
N THR A 49 -3.52 16.12 7.10
CA THR A 49 -4.50 15.05 6.88
C THR A 49 -3.83 13.68 6.91
N ILE A 50 -4.35 12.79 7.74
CA ILE A 50 -3.94 11.38 7.80
C ILE A 50 -5.17 10.49 7.92
N GLN A 51 -5.08 9.30 7.36
CA GLN A 51 -6.16 8.31 7.37
C GLN A 51 -5.58 6.90 7.43
N THR A 52 -6.29 6.00 8.10
CA THR A 52 -6.02 4.56 8.01
C THR A 52 -6.64 4.06 6.71
N VAL A 53 -5.85 3.39 5.87
CA VAL A 53 -6.27 2.94 4.53
C VAL A 53 -6.22 1.42 4.35
N GLY A 54 -5.78 0.70 5.39
CA GLY A 54 -5.59 -0.74 5.32
C GLY A 54 -4.54 -1.26 6.29
N LYS A 55 -4.02 -2.45 6.00
CA LYS A 55 -3.06 -3.17 6.84
C LYS A 55 -2.16 -4.11 6.04
N PHE A 56 -0.94 -4.33 6.53
CA PHE A 56 -0.06 -5.38 6.02
C PHE A 56 -0.36 -6.71 6.72
N THR A 57 -0.57 -7.77 5.96
CA THR A 57 -0.85 -9.12 6.47
C THR A 57 -0.79 -10.15 5.33
N GLY A 58 -0.59 -11.42 5.68
CA GLY A 58 -0.67 -12.54 4.72
C GLY A 58 0.34 -12.44 3.57
N ASP A 59 -0.01 -13.08 2.46
CA ASP A 59 0.79 -13.25 1.25
C ASP A 59 0.07 -12.73 -0.02
N THR A 60 -1.09 -12.08 0.13
CA THR A 60 -1.86 -11.51 -0.99
C THR A 60 -1.89 -9.99 -0.96
N VAL A 61 -2.04 -9.38 -2.14
CA VAL A 61 -2.44 -7.98 -2.28
C VAL A 61 -3.93 -7.96 -2.55
N ARG A 62 -4.69 -7.39 -1.61
CA ARG A 62 -6.16 -7.25 -1.68
C ARG A 62 -6.55 -5.78 -1.78
N ILE A 63 -7.39 -5.47 -2.76
CA ILE A 63 -7.97 -4.15 -3.00
C ILE A 63 -9.48 -4.34 -3.14
N GLY A 64 -10.25 -3.79 -2.20
CA GLY A 64 -11.68 -4.05 -2.12
C GLY A 64 -11.99 -5.55 -2.07
N ALA A 65 -12.75 -6.05 -3.06
CA ALA A 65 -13.14 -7.46 -3.15
C ALA A 65 -12.16 -8.33 -3.97
N THR A 66 -11.15 -7.74 -4.61
CA THR A 66 -10.23 -8.44 -5.51
C THR A 66 -8.89 -8.68 -4.82
N GLU A 67 -8.27 -9.83 -5.08
CA GLU A 67 -6.93 -10.13 -4.59
C GLU A 67 -6.10 -10.94 -5.58
N ALA A 68 -4.77 -10.84 -5.43
CA ALA A 68 -3.79 -11.66 -6.14
C ALA A 68 -2.62 -12.00 -5.21
N ALA A 69 -1.89 -13.08 -5.50
CA ALA A 69 -0.72 -13.47 -4.72
C ALA A 69 0.41 -12.44 -4.89
N LEU A 70 1.09 -12.09 -3.79
CA LEU A 70 2.19 -11.13 -3.81
C LEU A 70 3.35 -11.61 -4.70
N ASP A 71 3.64 -12.91 -4.69
CA ASP A 71 4.71 -13.48 -5.50
C ASP A 71 4.40 -13.41 -6.99
N GLU A 72 3.14 -13.65 -7.39
CA GLU A 72 2.71 -13.47 -8.79
C GLU A 72 2.89 -12.01 -9.24
N LEU A 73 2.47 -11.06 -8.41
CA LEU A 73 2.64 -9.63 -8.71
C LEU A 73 4.13 -9.21 -8.74
N ARG A 74 4.96 -9.81 -7.89
CA ARG A 74 6.41 -9.60 -7.90
C ARG A 74 7.00 -10.07 -9.22
N ASP A 75 6.66 -11.29 -9.66
CA ASP A 75 7.18 -11.87 -10.90
C ASP A 75 6.80 -11.03 -12.12
N ILE A 76 5.54 -10.57 -12.19
CA ILE A 76 5.08 -9.65 -13.23
C ILE A 76 5.91 -8.36 -13.22
N TRP A 77 6.08 -7.72 -12.05
CA TRP A 77 6.80 -6.46 -11.94
C TRP A 77 8.29 -6.59 -12.28
N THR A 78 8.98 -7.62 -11.78
CA THR A 78 10.41 -7.82 -12.04
C THR A 78 10.67 -8.33 -13.45
N GLY A 79 9.76 -9.13 -14.00
CA GLY A 79 9.90 -9.73 -15.32
C GLY A 79 9.55 -8.79 -16.47
N ALA A 80 8.72 -7.77 -16.25
CA ALA A 80 8.22 -6.91 -17.32
C ALA A 80 9.34 -6.23 -18.12
N PHE A 81 10.36 -5.68 -17.45
CA PHE A 81 11.46 -5.02 -18.13
C PHE A 81 12.32 -6.01 -18.93
N ALA A 82 12.77 -7.09 -18.29
CA ALA A 82 13.58 -8.12 -18.96
C ALA A 82 12.82 -8.78 -20.11
N GLY A 83 11.54 -9.11 -19.93
CA GLY A 83 10.69 -9.67 -20.97
C GLY A 83 10.50 -8.73 -22.17
N HIS A 84 10.60 -7.42 -21.97
CA HIS A 84 10.54 -6.45 -23.06
C HIS A 84 11.89 -6.23 -23.76
N PHE A 85 13.02 -6.37 -23.06
CA PHE A 85 14.33 -5.93 -23.56
C PHE A 85 15.40 -7.04 -23.72
N GLY A 86 15.23 -8.23 -23.14
CA GLY A 86 16.19 -9.35 -23.20
C GLY A 86 17.17 -9.38 -22.04
#